data_AF-A0A8R1Y275-F1
#
_entry.id   AF-A0A8R1Y275-F1
#
_cell.length_a   1.000
_cell.length_b   1.000
_cell.length_c   1.000
_cell.angle_alpha   90.00
_cell.angle_beta   90.00
_cell.angle_gamma   90.00
#
_symmetry.space_group_name_H-M   'P 1'
#
loop_
_entity.id
_entity.type
_entity.pdbx_description
1 polymer ?
#
loop_
_entity_poly.entity_id
_entity_poly.type
_entity_poly.pdbx_seq_one_letter_code
_entity_poly.pdbx_strand_id
1 'polypeptide(L)'
;MWKKSTDGINKDTDHKNGISKESNTNNQLINDDLRSMYYPISEDFLRQKRRWKFLEWFPQCYHPCSINSLYLRLLAVPSVSHSPLPEDNRLTDRPLSMPVISRKFTNDAISYDIMLEDLPEHIHIEILKYVHPNDRFKKISLVSKYWYYIVNRVLSVILVEFFLNCFPNLEELNVEGTKTIGNSVYSTFLMKGFSNLKKLFISYSEPFFREDYRQFCLVNRPIEVLSVDGDAFLGNCSATYLSTSSFVNTLTRLYLDGEGLNDFGFHALTACKNLNLLSISFCEDLTDISLSYMKVDFDIEFIIIKNVVIFVWKADFGGTSSGMLTNLQHLHLRKGKEFTSEGLLELFELSNEDMGFFEKLRFLNLSECPSVNDNVVNRITKSCSKLQSLNLAWDWSVTDVGFTLITERLKELRFLDVTGMNSITSSALLYVPNLYLPNLRFLCVVQCPQFDETSLQMLQLRKKDLIIANYHCYYNTVTISGDEVSFGERCDSRYTYAVIDLLQQYQGFCCMSTLR
;
A
#
# COMPACT_ATOMS: atom_id res chain seq x y z
N MET A 1 -3.87 9.76 31.14
CA MET A 1 -4.36 9.65 32.54
C MET A 1 -5.54 8.68 32.57
N TRP A 2 -5.30 7.44 33.00
CA TRP A 2 -6.33 6.41 33.14
C TRP A 2 -6.91 6.51 34.56
N LYS A 3 -8.20 6.83 34.69
CA LYS A 3 -8.91 6.83 35.97
C LYS A 3 -9.43 5.42 36.26
N LYS A 4 -8.90 4.80 37.33
CA LYS A 4 -9.46 3.59 37.96
C LYS A 4 -10.72 3.98 38.73
N SER A 5 -11.87 3.42 38.38
CA SER A 5 -13.09 3.45 39.20
C SER A 5 -13.06 2.25 40.16
N THR A 6 -13.02 2.55 41.45
CA THR A 6 -13.16 1.59 42.55
C THR A 6 -14.60 1.66 43.03
N ASP A 7 -15.45 0.74 42.57
CA ASP A 7 -16.82 0.62 43.06
C ASP A 7 -16.94 -0.53 44.07
N GLY A 8 -17.12 -0.13 45.33
CA GLY A 8 -18.22 -0.58 46.18
C GLY A 8 -18.34 -2.07 46.47
N ILE A 9 -17.54 -2.56 47.41
CA ILE A 9 -17.83 -3.79 48.17
C ILE A 9 -19.00 -3.46 49.11
N ASN A 10 -20.19 -3.96 48.82
CA ASN A 10 -21.31 -3.96 49.76
C ASN A 10 -21.62 -5.40 50.19
N LYS A 11 -21.63 -5.58 51.50
CA LYS A 11 -21.52 -6.86 52.21
C LYS A 11 -22.80 -7.67 52.14
N ASP A 12 -22.60 -8.96 51.91
CA ASP A 12 -23.54 -10.06 52.11
C ASP A 12 -24.21 -10.01 53.48
N THR A 13 -25.54 -10.20 53.48
CA THR A 13 -26.30 -10.64 54.64
C THR A 13 -27.18 -11.82 54.22
N ASP A 14 -26.77 -12.98 54.71
CA ASP A 14 -27.57 -13.99 55.39
C ASP A 14 -28.80 -14.63 54.71
N HIS A 15 -28.62 -15.95 54.57
CA HIS A 15 -29.59 -16.99 54.88
C HIS A 15 -30.84 -17.09 54.00
N LYS A 16 -30.87 -18.15 53.18
CA LYS A 16 -31.92 -19.19 53.29
C LYS A 16 -31.55 -20.45 52.50
N ASN A 17 -31.27 -21.51 53.28
CA ASN A 17 -31.29 -22.89 52.83
C ASN A 17 -32.70 -23.23 52.34
N GLY A 18 -32.82 -23.60 51.07
CA GLY A 18 -34.04 -24.08 50.45
C GLY A 18 -33.71 -25.11 49.39
N ILE A 19 -33.42 -26.33 49.85
CA ILE A 19 -33.22 -27.51 49.01
C ILE A 19 -34.54 -27.78 48.27
N SER A 20 -34.59 -27.49 46.98
CA SER A 20 -35.61 -28.04 46.08
C SER A 20 -34.92 -28.51 44.80
N LYS A 21 -35.16 -29.79 44.52
CA LYS A 21 -34.71 -30.54 43.37
C LYS A 21 -35.35 -29.93 42.12
N GLU A 22 -34.57 -29.65 41.07
CA GLU A 22 -35.01 -29.86 39.69
C GLU A 22 -33.86 -29.67 38.68
N SER A 23 -33.65 -30.73 37.89
CA SER A 23 -33.18 -30.73 36.50
C SER A 23 -31.94 -29.91 36.10
N ASN A 24 -30.77 -30.50 36.28
CA ASN A 24 -29.87 -30.94 35.21
C ASN A 24 -29.83 -30.14 33.87
N THR A 25 -29.54 -28.84 33.89
CA THR A 25 -29.20 -28.05 32.68
C THR A 25 -27.96 -27.16 32.82
N ASN A 26 -26.93 -27.59 33.54
CA ASN A 26 -25.69 -26.79 33.69
C ASN A 26 -24.39 -27.44 33.18
N ASN A 27 -24.46 -28.52 32.39
CA ASN A 27 -23.26 -29.12 31.78
C ASN A 27 -22.88 -28.56 30.39
N GLN A 28 -23.34 -27.36 30.01
CA GLN A 28 -22.99 -26.74 28.72
C GLN A 28 -22.02 -25.56 28.79
N LEU A 29 -21.34 -25.32 29.92
CA LEU A 29 -20.38 -24.21 30.06
C LEU A 29 -18.91 -24.63 30.28
N ILE A 30 -18.55 -25.90 30.07
CA ILE A 30 -17.15 -26.38 30.28
C ILE A 30 -16.42 -26.71 28.95
N ASN A 31 -17.04 -26.56 27.77
CA ASN A 31 -16.40 -26.96 26.50
C ASN A 31 -15.72 -25.84 25.70
N ASP A 32 -15.61 -24.61 26.21
CA ASP A 32 -14.90 -23.54 25.48
C ASP A 32 -13.37 -23.53 25.72
N ASP A 33 -12.84 -24.32 26.66
CA ASP A 33 -11.41 -24.33 27.02
C ASP A 33 -10.49 -25.11 26.07
N LEU A 34 -11.02 -25.76 25.01
CA LEU A 34 -10.22 -26.54 24.05
C LEU A 34 -10.07 -25.89 22.67
N ARG A 35 -10.36 -24.59 22.51
CA ARG A 35 -10.11 -23.92 21.23
C ARG A 35 -8.62 -23.66 21.04
N SER A 36 -8.04 -24.27 20.01
CA SER A 36 -6.70 -23.97 19.54
C SER A 36 -6.58 -22.47 19.18
N MET A 37 -5.71 -21.74 19.86
CA MET A 37 -5.40 -20.35 19.52
C MET A 37 -4.30 -20.31 18.48
N TYR A 38 -4.59 -19.71 17.33
CA TYR A 38 -3.67 -19.58 16.20
C TYR A 38 -3.12 -18.15 16.10
N TYR A 39 -1.81 -18.03 16.02
CA TYR A 39 -1.08 -16.76 15.97
C TYR A 39 -0.09 -16.71 14.79
N PRO A 40 0.25 -15.51 14.29
CA PRO A 40 -0.29 -14.20 14.68
C PRO A 40 -1.70 -13.90 14.14
N ILE A 41 -2.16 -14.61 13.10
CA ILE A 41 -3.48 -14.39 12.48
C ILE A 41 -4.42 -15.56 12.78
N SER A 42 -5.50 -15.33 13.51
CA SER A 42 -6.43 -16.40 13.89
C SER A 42 -7.17 -17.01 12.68
N GLU A 43 -7.53 -18.29 12.80
CA GLU A 43 -8.37 -18.97 11.79
C GLU A 43 -9.74 -18.29 11.63
N ASP A 44 -10.29 -17.70 12.69
CA ASP A 44 -11.53 -16.92 12.63
C ASP A 44 -11.35 -15.65 11.79
N PHE A 45 -10.23 -14.93 11.93
CA PHE A 45 -9.93 -13.78 11.07
C PHE A 45 -9.82 -14.21 9.60
N LEU A 46 -9.10 -15.31 9.33
CA LEU A 46 -8.99 -15.89 7.99
C LEU A 46 -10.35 -16.33 7.43
N ARG A 47 -11.30 -16.76 8.28
CA ARG A 47 -12.67 -17.11 7.87
C ARG A 47 -13.52 -15.89 7.60
N GLN A 48 -13.40 -14.83 8.41
CA GLN A 48 -14.14 -13.58 8.21
C GLN A 48 -13.73 -12.86 6.92
N LYS A 49 -12.42 -12.84 6.62
CA LYS A 49 -11.88 -12.21 5.40
C LYS A 49 -12.35 -12.85 4.10
N ARG A 50 -12.73 -14.14 4.10
CA ARG A 50 -13.36 -14.82 2.95
C ARG A 50 -14.59 -14.10 2.36
N ARG A 51 -15.24 -13.20 3.10
CA ARG A 51 -16.49 -12.54 2.69
C ARG A 51 -16.34 -11.46 1.60
N TRP A 52 -15.13 -11.05 1.20
CA TRP A 52 -14.93 -9.88 0.32
C TRP A 52 -14.12 -10.21 -0.96
N LYS A 53 -14.68 -11.01 -1.87
CA LYS A 53 -13.96 -11.59 -3.02
C LYS A 53 -13.93 -10.75 -4.32
N PHE A 54 -13.55 -9.47 -4.29
CA PHE A 54 -13.27 -8.78 -5.57
C PHE A 54 -12.05 -7.86 -5.56
N LEU A 55 -11.81 -7.10 -4.48
CA LEU A 55 -10.60 -6.28 -4.38
C LEU A 55 -9.33 -7.11 -4.09
N GLU A 56 -9.46 -8.26 -3.44
CA GLU A 56 -8.33 -9.04 -2.93
C GLU A 56 -7.45 -9.69 -4.01
N TRP A 57 -7.96 -9.92 -5.23
CA TRP A 57 -7.19 -10.64 -6.24
C TRP A 57 -6.13 -9.78 -6.95
N PHE A 58 -6.19 -8.44 -6.84
CA PHE A 58 -5.27 -7.56 -7.55
C PHE A 58 -4.89 -6.33 -6.71
N PRO A 59 -3.91 -6.47 -5.79
CA PRO A 59 -3.45 -5.37 -4.94
C PRO A 59 -2.86 -4.19 -5.72
N GLN A 60 -2.45 -4.38 -6.99
CA GLN A 60 -1.98 -3.28 -7.84
C GLN A 60 -3.10 -2.29 -8.23
N CYS A 61 -4.37 -2.70 -8.13
CA CYS A 61 -5.49 -1.76 -8.15
C CYS A 61 -5.69 -1.16 -6.75
N TYR A 62 -4.75 -0.33 -6.29
CA TYR A 62 -4.80 0.34 -4.98
C TYR A 62 -6.03 1.25 -4.77
N HIS A 63 -6.83 1.47 -5.80
CA HIS A 63 -8.08 2.21 -5.70
C HIS A 63 -9.25 1.36 -6.21
N PRO A 64 -10.32 1.18 -5.41
CA PRO A 64 -11.55 0.58 -5.91
C PRO A 64 -12.02 1.42 -7.09
N CYS A 65 -11.80 0.91 -8.30
CA CYS A 65 -12.45 1.45 -9.47
C CYS A 65 -13.95 1.33 -9.19
N SER A 66 -14.68 2.42 -9.30
CA SER A 66 -16.11 2.43 -9.02
C SER A 66 -16.86 1.40 -9.89
N ILE A 67 -16.32 1.04 -11.07
CA ILE A 67 -16.85 -0.01 -11.98
C ILE A 67 -16.68 -1.39 -11.35
N ASN A 68 -15.51 -1.64 -10.76
CA ASN A 68 -15.24 -2.85 -9.99
C ASN A 68 -16.20 -3.00 -8.80
N SER A 69 -16.62 -1.89 -8.18
CA SER A 69 -17.59 -1.91 -7.08
C SER A 69 -19.03 -2.20 -7.53
N LEU A 70 -19.41 -1.85 -8.77
CA LEU A 70 -20.73 -2.17 -9.33
C LEU A 70 -20.89 -3.68 -9.54
N TYR A 71 -19.79 -4.36 -9.93
CA TYR A 71 -19.73 -5.81 -10.08
C TYR A 71 -20.19 -6.56 -8.82
N LEU A 72 -19.80 -6.06 -7.64
CA LEU A 72 -20.14 -6.67 -6.35
C LEU A 72 -21.64 -6.59 -6.00
N ARG A 73 -22.37 -5.57 -6.46
CA ARG A 73 -23.79 -5.42 -6.10
C ARG A 73 -24.70 -6.42 -6.83
N LEU A 74 -24.33 -6.83 -8.03
CA LEU A 74 -25.15 -7.75 -8.83
C LEU A 74 -25.07 -9.21 -8.35
N LEU A 75 -23.95 -9.61 -7.73
CA LEU A 75 -23.80 -10.95 -7.13
C LEU A 75 -24.55 -11.11 -5.80
N ALA A 76 -25.00 -10.02 -5.18
CA ALA A 76 -25.67 -10.04 -3.89
C ALA A 76 -27.20 -10.19 -3.98
N VAL A 77 -27.77 -10.44 -5.18
CA VAL A 77 -29.20 -10.75 -5.30
C VAL A 77 -29.42 -12.17 -4.77
N PRO A 78 -30.07 -12.35 -3.61
CA PRO A 78 -30.30 -13.68 -3.05
C PRO A 78 -31.29 -14.42 -3.95
N SER A 79 -30.96 -15.66 -4.28
CA SER A 79 -31.85 -16.59 -4.99
C SER A 79 -33.25 -16.55 -4.39
N VAL A 80 -34.21 -16.10 -5.20
CA VAL A 80 -35.62 -15.95 -4.82
C VAL A 80 -36.13 -17.31 -4.36
N SER A 81 -36.44 -17.42 -3.07
CA SER A 81 -37.04 -18.59 -2.47
C SER A 81 -38.42 -18.81 -3.09
N HIS A 82 -38.58 -19.95 -3.75
CA HIS A 82 -39.85 -20.40 -4.32
C HIS A 82 -40.91 -20.50 -3.22
N SER A 83 -41.88 -19.59 -3.24
CA SER A 83 -43.14 -19.74 -2.52
C SER A 83 -44.23 -20.15 -3.52
N PRO A 84 -45.13 -21.09 -3.18
CA PRO A 84 -46.09 -21.63 -4.15
C PRO A 84 -47.25 -20.65 -4.37
N LEU A 85 -47.60 -20.47 -5.64
CA LEU A 85 -48.68 -19.63 -6.14
C LEU A 85 -50.04 -20.02 -5.53
N PRO A 86 -50.82 -19.07 -4.97
CA PRO A 86 -52.24 -19.27 -4.74
C PRO A 86 -53.04 -18.99 -6.02
N GLU A 87 -54.04 -19.84 -6.24
CA GLU A 87 -54.98 -19.80 -7.35
C GLU A 87 -55.93 -18.59 -7.28
N ASP A 88 -56.29 -18.12 -8.48
CA ASP A 88 -57.57 -17.50 -8.86
C ASP A 88 -57.84 -16.02 -8.45
N ASN A 89 -57.85 -15.13 -9.45
CA ASN A 89 -59.06 -14.45 -9.91
C ASN A 89 -58.79 -13.38 -11.00
N ARG A 90 -59.32 -13.67 -12.20
CA ARG A 90 -60.04 -12.78 -13.13
C ARG A 90 -59.59 -11.31 -13.23
N LEU A 91 -58.77 -11.01 -14.23
CA LEU A 91 -58.77 -9.70 -14.89
C LEU A 91 -58.85 -9.86 -16.41
N THR A 92 -60.05 -9.60 -16.92
CA THR A 92 -60.35 -9.32 -18.32
C THR A 92 -59.92 -7.90 -18.64
N ASP A 93 -58.99 -7.71 -19.56
CA ASP A 93 -59.12 -6.83 -20.74
C ASP A 93 -57.79 -6.80 -21.54
N ARG A 94 -57.91 -7.15 -22.83
CA ARG A 94 -56.88 -7.18 -23.89
C ARG A 94 -56.59 -5.74 -24.41
N PRO A 95 -55.60 -5.49 -25.31
CA PRO A 95 -54.36 -6.20 -25.68
C PRO A 95 -53.13 -5.28 -25.86
N LEU A 96 -51.91 -5.79 -25.59
CA LEU A 96 -50.70 -5.42 -26.34
C LEU A 96 -49.99 -6.70 -26.74
N SER A 97 -50.24 -7.14 -27.97
CA SER A 97 -49.70 -8.37 -28.55
C SER A 97 -48.24 -8.17 -28.97
N MET A 98 -47.30 -8.62 -28.14
CA MET A 98 -46.00 -9.10 -28.62
C MET A 98 -45.92 -10.61 -28.33
N PRO A 99 -45.51 -11.44 -29.31
CA PRO A 99 -45.54 -12.88 -29.18
C PRO A 99 -44.44 -13.34 -28.22
N VAL A 100 -44.80 -13.56 -26.96
CA VAL A 100 -43.92 -14.23 -25.99
C VAL A 100 -43.85 -15.70 -26.40
N ILE A 101 -42.76 -16.06 -27.07
CA ILE A 101 -42.37 -17.44 -27.33
C ILE A 101 -42.01 -18.05 -25.96
N SER A 102 -43.00 -18.58 -25.24
CA SER A 102 -42.77 -19.35 -24.02
C SER A 102 -42.31 -20.76 -24.39
N ARG A 103 -41.04 -20.89 -24.76
CA ARG A 103 -40.38 -22.20 -24.73
C ARG A 103 -40.27 -22.61 -23.26
N LYS A 104 -41.08 -23.62 -22.87
CA LYS A 104 -40.94 -24.34 -21.61
C LYS A 104 -39.52 -24.92 -21.55
N PHE A 105 -38.65 -24.31 -20.76
CA PHE A 105 -37.32 -24.86 -20.46
C PHE A 105 -37.50 -26.04 -19.52
N THR A 106 -37.13 -27.23 -19.99
CA THR A 106 -37.08 -28.47 -19.21
C THR A 106 -35.83 -28.48 -18.32
N ASN A 107 -35.99 -28.91 -17.06
CA ASN A 107 -35.10 -28.71 -15.91
C ASN A 107 -33.74 -29.42 -15.90
N ASP A 108 -33.21 -29.90 -17.03
CA ASP A 108 -31.96 -30.69 -17.06
C ASP A 108 -30.79 -29.97 -17.75
N ALA A 109 -30.74 -28.64 -17.69
CA ALA A 109 -29.62 -27.86 -18.23
C ALA A 109 -28.62 -27.52 -17.12
N ILE A 110 -27.47 -28.20 -17.15
CA ILE A 110 -26.25 -27.88 -16.41
C ILE A 110 -25.98 -26.38 -16.54
N SER A 111 -26.02 -25.66 -15.41
CA SER A 111 -25.84 -24.20 -15.35
C SER A 111 -24.42 -23.85 -15.80
N TYR A 112 -24.25 -23.47 -17.07
CA TYR A 112 -23.10 -22.66 -17.47
C TYR A 112 -23.41 -21.24 -17.02
N ASP A 113 -22.99 -20.90 -15.81
CA ASP A 113 -23.03 -19.52 -15.35
C ASP A 113 -22.05 -18.72 -16.24
N ILE A 114 -22.58 -18.05 -17.27
CA ILE A 114 -21.82 -17.11 -18.08
C ILE A 114 -21.43 -15.96 -17.17
N MET A 115 -20.14 -15.85 -16.88
CA MET A 115 -19.60 -14.76 -16.08
C MET A 115 -19.41 -13.54 -16.97
N LEU A 116 -19.39 -12.34 -16.38
CA LEU A 116 -19.16 -11.12 -17.16
C LEU A 116 -17.83 -11.20 -17.94
N GLU A 117 -16.80 -11.84 -17.38
CA GLU A 117 -15.49 -12.03 -18.02
C GLU A 117 -15.52 -12.91 -19.29
N ASP A 118 -16.60 -13.66 -19.50
CA ASP A 118 -16.80 -14.46 -20.71
C ASP A 118 -17.41 -13.64 -21.87
N LEU A 119 -17.82 -12.39 -21.62
CA LEU A 119 -18.50 -11.56 -22.60
C LEU A 119 -17.51 -10.92 -23.60
N PRO A 120 -17.87 -10.80 -24.88
CA PRO A 120 -17.08 -10.06 -25.85
C PRO A 120 -16.99 -8.54 -25.54
N GLU A 121 -15.91 -7.88 -25.99
CA GLU A 121 -15.65 -6.44 -25.79
C GLU A 121 -16.85 -5.54 -26.11
N HIS A 122 -17.50 -5.77 -27.26
CA HIS A 122 -18.65 -4.96 -27.69
C HIS A 122 -19.86 -5.08 -26.74
N ILE A 123 -20.03 -6.22 -26.06
CA ILE A 123 -21.09 -6.40 -25.06
C ILE A 123 -20.75 -5.62 -23.80
N HIS A 124 -19.49 -5.62 -23.36
CA HIS A 124 -19.06 -4.79 -22.23
C HIS A 124 -19.28 -3.31 -22.51
N ILE A 125 -18.89 -2.84 -23.69
CA ILE A 125 -19.12 -1.46 -24.15
C ILE A 125 -20.63 -1.16 -24.11
N GLU A 126 -21.47 -2.07 -24.58
CA GLU A 126 -22.93 -1.90 -24.58
C GLU A 126 -23.50 -1.85 -23.16
N ILE A 127 -23.09 -2.75 -22.26
CA ILE A 127 -23.49 -2.72 -20.84
C ILE A 127 -23.12 -1.38 -20.21
N LEU A 128 -21.90 -0.89 -20.46
CA LEU A 128 -21.41 0.37 -19.92
C LEU A 128 -22.21 1.59 -20.40
N LYS A 129 -22.84 1.54 -21.57
CA LYS A 129 -23.76 2.61 -22.04
C LYS A 129 -25.02 2.71 -21.18
N TYR A 130 -25.45 1.61 -20.55
CA TYR A 130 -26.62 1.58 -19.67
C TYR A 130 -26.29 1.90 -18.22
N VAL A 131 -25.01 1.95 -17.86
CA VAL A 131 -24.60 2.37 -16.53
C VAL A 131 -24.90 3.87 -16.42
N HIS A 132 -25.62 4.25 -15.36
CA HIS A 132 -26.20 5.57 -15.28
C HIS A 132 -25.08 6.64 -15.31
N PRO A 133 -25.22 7.76 -16.05
CA PRO A 133 -24.17 8.79 -16.09
C PRO A 133 -23.85 9.40 -14.71
N ASN A 134 -24.81 9.35 -13.78
CA ASN A 134 -24.61 9.70 -12.37
C ASN A 134 -24.10 8.55 -11.49
N ASP A 135 -23.91 7.33 -12.00
CA ASP A 135 -22.99 6.39 -11.36
C ASP A 135 -21.63 7.03 -11.49
N ARG A 136 -21.26 7.75 -10.43
CA ARG A 136 -20.13 8.66 -10.36
C ARG A 136 -18.84 7.85 -10.45
N PHE A 137 -18.47 7.38 -11.63
CA PHE A 137 -17.15 6.84 -11.86
C PHE A 137 -16.16 7.98 -11.87
N LYS A 138 -15.89 8.50 -10.67
CA LYS A 138 -14.82 9.46 -10.42
C LYS A 138 -13.47 8.79 -10.61
N LYS A 139 -13.41 7.45 -10.60
CA LYS A 139 -12.18 6.67 -10.65
C LYS A 139 -12.27 5.52 -11.65
N ILE A 140 -11.36 5.50 -12.61
CA ILE A 140 -11.16 4.41 -13.58
C ILE A 140 -9.71 3.96 -13.52
N SER A 141 -9.47 2.65 -13.48
CA SER A 141 -8.14 2.05 -13.58
C SER A 141 -8.18 0.94 -14.62
N LEU A 142 -7.42 1.09 -15.70
CA LEU A 142 -7.32 0.09 -16.77
C LEU A 142 -6.37 -1.07 -16.42
N VAL A 143 -5.65 -0.96 -15.30
CA VAL A 143 -4.80 -2.02 -14.76
C VAL A 143 -5.63 -3.14 -14.11
N SER A 144 -6.93 -2.93 -13.87
CA SER A 144 -7.78 -3.97 -13.30
C SER A 144 -7.92 -5.15 -14.25
N LYS A 145 -8.00 -6.39 -13.72
CA LYS A 145 -8.18 -7.61 -14.54
C LYS A 145 -9.31 -7.42 -15.56
N TYR A 146 -10.43 -6.83 -15.16
CA TYR A 146 -11.56 -6.57 -16.06
C TYR A 146 -11.17 -5.74 -17.30
N TRP A 147 -10.51 -4.60 -17.08
CA TRP A 147 -10.06 -3.74 -18.17
C TRP A 147 -8.88 -4.33 -18.93
N TYR A 148 -8.02 -5.10 -18.25
CA TYR A 148 -6.96 -5.86 -18.88
C TYR A 148 -7.49 -6.79 -19.97
N TYR A 149 -8.61 -7.50 -19.73
CA TYR A 149 -9.25 -8.36 -20.73
C TYR A 149 -9.95 -7.56 -21.84
N ILE A 150 -10.71 -6.52 -21.49
CA ILE A 150 -11.47 -5.72 -22.46
C ILE A 150 -10.54 -4.95 -23.41
N VAL A 151 -9.51 -4.34 -22.85
CA VAL A 151 -8.65 -3.38 -23.55
C VAL A 151 -7.43 -4.08 -24.16
N ASN A 152 -7.10 -5.30 -23.73
CA ASN A 152 -5.88 -6.03 -24.14
C ASN A 152 -4.60 -5.19 -24.05
N ARG A 153 -4.53 -4.35 -23.00
CA ARG A 153 -3.52 -3.29 -22.83
C ARG A 153 -3.40 -2.29 -23.99
N VAL A 154 -4.42 -2.07 -24.80
CA VAL A 154 -4.41 -1.13 -25.92
C VAL A 154 -5.34 0.06 -25.65
N LEU A 155 -4.78 1.20 -25.29
CA LEU A 155 -5.55 2.44 -25.23
C LEU A 155 -5.65 3.02 -26.65
N SER A 156 -6.87 3.00 -27.22
CA SER A 156 -7.18 3.55 -28.54
C SER A 156 -7.97 4.86 -28.44
N VAL A 157 -7.95 5.67 -29.50
CA VAL A 157 -8.74 6.92 -29.58
C VAL A 157 -10.24 6.64 -29.39
N ILE A 158 -10.75 5.54 -29.96
CA ILE A 158 -12.16 5.14 -29.85
C ILE A 158 -12.52 4.86 -28.39
N LEU A 159 -11.66 4.16 -27.67
CA LEU A 159 -11.88 3.87 -26.25
C LEU A 159 -11.83 5.13 -25.39
N VAL A 160 -10.91 6.04 -25.70
CA VAL A 160 -10.84 7.36 -25.05
C VAL A 160 -12.13 8.15 -25.28
N GLU A 161 -12.61 8.25 -26.52
CA GLU A 161 -13.86 8.94 -26.85
C GLU A 161 -15.07 8.30 -26.16
N PHE A 162 -15.09 6.97 -26.10
CA PHE A 162 -16.10 6.24 -25.34
C PHE A 162 -16.09 6.61 -23.86
N PHE A 163 -14.92 6.59 -23.20
CA PHE A 163 -14.81 6.99 -21.80
C PHE A 163 -15.18 8.46 -21.57
N LEU A 164 -14.88 9.34 -22.51
CA LEU A 164 -15.27 10.75 -22.42
C LEU A 164 -16.79 10.94 -22.44
N ASN A 165 -17.48 10.17 -23.27
CA ASN A 165 -18.93 10.22 -23.37
C ASN A 165 -19.61 9.59 -22.14
N CYS A 166 -19.08 8.45 -21.67
CA CYS A 166 -19.67 7.73 -20.55
C CYS A 166 -19.33 8.34 -19.19
N PHE A 167 -18.14 8.93 -19.04
CA PHE A 167 -17.59 9.37 -17.75
C PHE A 167 -17.10 10.82 -17.78
N PRO A 168 -17.94 11.80 -18.15
CA PRO A 168 -17.53 13.20 -18.32
C PRO A 168 -16.97 13.85 -17.03
N ASN A 169 -17.32 13.29 -15.87
CA ASN A 169 -16.91 13.79 -14.54
C ASN A 169 -15.77 12.98 -13.90
N LEU A 170 -14.96 12.28 -14.68
CA LEU A 170 -13.82 11.52 -14.18
C LEU A 170 -12.82 12.42 -13.44
N GLU A 171 -12.40 12.01 -12.24
CA GLU A 171 -11.44 12.74 -11.40
C GLU A 171 -10.09 12.00 -11.29
N GLU A 172 -10.07 10.68 -11.48
CA GLU A 172 -8.90 9.82 -11.34
C GLU A 172 -8.88 8.80 -12.46
N LEU A 173 -7.79 8.80 -13.22
CA LEU A 173 -7.54 7.82 -14.27
C LEU A 173 -6.17 7.17 -14.06
N ASN A 174 -6.16 5.84 -14.05
CA ASN A 174 -4.95 5.04 -14.13
C ASN A 174 -4.95 4.22 -15.43
N VAL A 175 -3.95 4.47 -16.27
CA VAL A 175 -3.67 3.76 -17.54
C VAL A 175 -2.26 3.18 -17.55
N GLU A 176 -1.68 2.90 -16.38
CA GLU A 176 -0.32 2.38 -16.26
C GLU A 176 -0.16 1.07 -17.05
N GLY A 177 0.97 0.91 -17.73
CA GLY A 177 1.30 -0.28 -18.51
C GLY A 177 0.39 -0.53 -19.73
N THR A 178 -0.44 0.44 -20.12
CA THR A 178 -1.19 0.38 -21.38
C THR A 178 -0.29 0.75 -22.54
N LYS A 179 -0.30 -0.07 -23.59
CA LYS A 179 0.24 0.29 -24.91
C LYS A 179 -0.76 1.22 -25.58
N THR A 180 -0.30 2.28 -26.21
CA THR A 180 -1.17 3.12 -27.04
C THR A 180 -1.10 2.69 -28.50
N ILE A 181 -2.24 2.71 -29.19
CA ILE A 181 -2.28 2.55 -30.64
C ILE A 181 -2.76 3.85 -31.28
N GLY A 182 -1.81 4.55 -31.91
CA GLY A 182 -2.05 5.76 -32.70
C GLY A 182 -1.47 7.03 -32.07
N ASN A 183 -0.87 7.88 -32.90
CA ASN A 183 -0.19 9.13 -32.52
C ASN A 183 -1.11 10.20 -31.87
N SER A 184 -2.41 9.93 -31.78
CA SER A 184 -3.41 10.87 -31.27
C SER A 184 -4.10 10.43 -29.99
N VAL A 185 -3.74 9.28 -29.41
CA VAL A 185 -4.36 8.80 -28.18
C VAL A 185 -4.15 9.81 -27.07
N TYR A 186 -2.89 10.18 -26.80
CA TYR A 186 -2.54 11.15 -25.78
C TYR A 186 -3.06 12.55 -26.12
N SER A 187 -2.93 13.02 -27.35
CA SER A 187 -3.48 14.34 -27.70
C SER A 187 -5.01 14.38 -27.55
N THR A 188 -5.75 13.32 -27.90
CA THR A 188 -7.21 13.28 -27.71
C THR A 188 -7.56 13.21 -26.22
N PHE A 189 -6.91 12.31 -25.49
CA PHE A 189 -7.17 12.05 -24.08
C PHE A 189 -6.72 13.20 -23.17
N LEU A 190 -5.45 13.62 -23.28
CA LEU A 190 -4.81 14.62 -22.45
C LEU A 190 -5.22 16.05 -22.83
N MET A 191 -5.58 16.36 -24.09
CA MET A 191 -6.00 17.72 -24.46
C MET A 191 -7.52 17.89 -24.36
N LYS A 192 -8.31 17.03 -24.99
CA LYS A 192 -9.78 17.22 -25.07
C LYS A 192 -10.52 16.76 -23.82
N GLY A 193 -9.95 15.81 -23.07
CA GLY A 193 -10.75 14.95 -22.20
C GLY A 193 -10.70 15.15 -20.68
N PHE A 194 -11.82 15.07 -19.99
CA PHE A 194 -11.94 15.07 -18.50
C PHE A 194 -11.44 16.35 -17.81
N SER A 195 -12.18 17.44 -17.94
CA SER A 195 -11.86 18.74 -17.30
C SER A 195 -11.72 18.67 -15.78
N ASN A 196 -12.34 17.67 -15.14
CA ASN A 196 -12.31 17.45 -13.69
C ASN A 196 -11.18 16.50 -13.25
N LEU A 197 -10.32 16.06 -14.16
CA LEU A 197 -9.24 15.14 -13.85
C LEU A 197 -8.27 15.79 -12.85
N LYS A 198 -8.11 15.13 -11.71
CA LYS A 198 -7.22 15.52 -10.60
C LYS A 198 -6.05 14.55 -10.46
N LYS A 199 -6.22 13.30 -10.85
CA LYS A 199 -5.20 12.27 -10.70
C LYS A 199 -5.00 11.50 -11.99
N LEU A 200 -3.75 11.45 -12.43
CA LEU A 200 -3.37 10.75 -13.65
C LEU A 200 -2.17 9.85 -13.37
N PHE A 201 -2.33 8.57 -13.68
CA PHE A 201 -1.25 7.59 -13.66
C PHE A 201 -1.08 7.02 -15.05
N ILE A 202 0.06 7.30 -15.68
CA ILE A 202 0.37 6.97 -17.06
C ILE A 202 1.74 6.28 -17.18
N SER A 203 2.22 5.69 -16.07
CA SER A 203 3.51 5.02 -16.02
C SER A 203 3.65 3.87 -17.01
N TYR A 204 4.84 3.69 -17.59
CA TYR A 204 5.17 2.62 -18.54
C TYR A 204 4.22 2.55 -19.74
N SER A 205 3.76 3.70 -20.24
CA SER A 205 2.72 3.77 -21.28
C SER A 205 3.31 4.12 -22.65
N GLU A 206 4.02 3.17 -23.25
CA GLU A 206 4.73 3.45 -24.49
C GLU A 206 3.83 3.39 -25.74
N PRO A 207 4.04 4.30 -26.72
CA PRO A 207 5.00 5.42 -26.71
C PRO A 207 4.43 6.74 -26.13
N PHE A 208 4.99 7.25 -25.03
CA PHE A 208 4.67 8.58 -24.47
C PHE A 208 5.84 9.55 -24.69
N PHE A 209 5.70 10.49 -25.63
CA PHE A 209 6.79 11.38 -26.01
C PHE A 209 6.82 12.70 -25.24
N ARG A 210 7.96 13.39 -25.27
CA ARG A 210 8.13 14.73 -24.68
C ARG A 210 7.09 15.73 -25.16
N GLU A 211 6.70 15.68 -26.43
CA GLU A 211 5.69 16.60 -26.97
C GLU A 211 4.29 16.28 -26.45
N ASP A 212 3.92 15.00 -26.28
CA ASP A 212 2.65 14.64 -25.64
C ASP A 212 2.59 15.15 -24.21
N TYR A 213 3.68 14.98 -23.46
CA TYR A 213 3.80 15.47 -22.09
C TYR A 213 3.77 17.00 -22.01
N ARG A 214 4.48 17.68 -22.92
CA ARG A 214 4.46 19.15 -23.02
C ARG A 214 3.06 19.67 -23.27
N GLN A 215 2.35 19.08 -24.23
CA GLN A 215 0.98 19.45 -24.56
C GLN A 215 0.07 19.26 -23.33
N PHE A 216 0.18 18.12 -22.64
CA PHE A 216 -0.55 17.88 -21.39
C PHE A 216 -0.29 18.95 -20.32
N CYS A 217 0.97 19.34 -20.10
CA CYS A 217 1.33 20.37 -19.13
C CYS A 217 0.71 21.75 -19.44
N LEU A 218 0.36 22.03 -20.71
CA LEU A 218 -0.30 23.27 -21.12
C LEU A 218 -1.82 23.27 -20.89
N VAL A 219 -2.43 22.12 -20.57
CA VAL A 219 -3.88 22.01 -20.45
C VAL A 219 -4.34 22.47 -19.08
N ASN A 220 -5.26 23.44 -19.06
CA ASN A 220 -5.83 23.97 -17.83
C ASN A 220 -6.70 22.94 -17.08
N ARG A 221 -6.08 22.20 -16.15
CA ARG A 221 -6.72 21.21 -15.27
C ARG A 221 -6.16 21.33 -13.85
N PRO A 222 -6.91 20.97 -12.81
CA PRO A 222 -6.44 20.99 -11.43
C PRO A 222 -5.77 19.65 -11.05
N ILE A 223 -4.67 19.28 -11.72
CA ILE A 223 -3.97 18.03 -11.43
C ILE A 223 -3.33 18.12 -10.05
N GLU A 224 -3.68 17.18 -9.17
CA GLU A 224 -3.20 17.03 -7.80
C GLU A 224 -2.20 15.85 -7.67
N VAL A 225 -2.35 14.81 -8.50
CA VAL A 225 -1.47 13.63 -8.51
C VAL A 225 -1.10 13.28 -9.94
N LEU A 226 0.20 13.15 -10.21
CA LEU A 226 0.72 12.76 -11.51
C LEU A 226 1.79 11.67 -11.37
N SER A 227 1.64 10.58 -12.13
CA SER A 227 2.66 9.55 -12.28
C SER A 227 3.01 9.35 -13.75
N VAL A 228 4.27 9.65 -14.08
CA VAL A 228 4.95 9.38 -15.37
C VAL A 228 6.23 8.55 -15.12
N ASP A 229 6.24 7.77 -14.05
CA ASP A 229 7.33 6.83 -13.73
C ASP A 229 7.45 5.75 -14.83
N GLY A 230 8.65 5.36 -15.22
CA GLY A 230 8.91 4.47 -16.36
C GLY A 230 8.95 5.14 -17.74
N ASP A 231 8.65 6.44 -17.85
CA ASP A 231 8.74 7.20 -19.11
C ASP A 231 10.11 7.90 -19.25
N ALA A 232 11.19 7.09 -19.28
CA ALA A 232 12.60 7.52 -19.26
C ALA A 232 12.96 8.59 -20.30
N PHE A 233 12.23 8.67 -21.42
CA PHE A 233 12.49 9.65 -22.47
C PHE A 233 12.27 11.11 -22.03
N LEU A 234 11.56 11.36 -20.92
CA LEU A 234 11.32 12.72 -20.46
C LEU A 234 12.58 13.42 -19.94
N GLY A 235 13.42 12.75 -19.14
CA GLY A 235 14.56 13.36 -18.45
C GLY A 235 14.20 14.69 -17.79
N ASN A 236 15.04 15.72 -17.97
CA ASN A 236 14.75 17.08 -17.49
C ASN A 236 13.43 17.71 -17.99
N CYS A 237 12.84 17.23 -19.11
CA CYS A 237 11.54 17.72 -19.58
C CYS A 237 10.40 17.35 -18.63
N SER A 238 10.54 16.27 -17.86
CA SER A 238 9.56 15.88 -16.83
C SER A 238 9.33 17.02 -15.83
N ALA A 239 10.40 17.69 -15.40
CA ALA A 239 10.32 18.78 -14.44
C ALA A 239 10.13 20.16 -15.07
N THR A 240 10.81 20.45 -16.18
CA THR A 240 10.78 21.79 -16.78
C THR A 240 9.45 22.14 -17.44
N TYR A 241 8.69 21.16 -17.93
CA TYR A 241 7.32 21.42 -18.38
C TYR A 241 6.34 21.53 -17.21
N LEU A 242 6.57 20.83 -16.09
CA LEU A 242 5.76 21.01 -14.88
C LEU A 242 5.90 22.40 -14.28
N SER A 243 7.11 22.97 -14.26
CA SER A 243 7.35 24.30 -13.68
C SER A 243 6.58 25.43 -14.37
N THR A 244 6.15 25.20 -15.61
CA THR A 244 5.34 26.13 -16.41
C THR A 244 3.92 25.65 -16.66
N SER A 245 3.52 24.52 -16.05
CA SER A 245 2.20 23.93 -16.22
C SER A 245 1.11 24.73 -15.51
N SER A 246 -0.13 24.59 -15.96
CA SER A 246 -1.28 25.23 -15.31
C SER A 246 -1.56 24.67 -13.90
N PHE A 247 -1.08 23.47 -13.62
CA PHE A 247 -1.32 22.73 -12.37
C PHE A 247 -0.11 22.67 -11.45
N VAL A 248 0.95 23.44 -11.73
CA VAL A 248 2.15 23.53 -10.88
C VAL A 248 1.80 23.83 -9.42
N ASN A 249 0.76 24.64 -9.19
CA ASN A 249 0.28 25.01 -7.86
C ASN A 249 -0.79 24.07 -7.29
N THR A 250 -1.34 23.14 -8.06
CA THR A 250 -2.30 22.14 -7.53
C THR A 250 -1.63 20.80 -7.26
N LEU A 251 -0.45 20.56 -7.84
CA LEU A 251 0.26 19.30 -7.73
C LEU A 251 0.73 19.04 -6.30
N THR A 252 0.30 17.91 -5.76
CA THR A 252 0.62 17.47 -4.39
C THR A 252 1.45 16.19 -4.37
N ARG A 253 1.32 15.33 -5.39
CA ARG A 253 2.07 14.07 -5.49
C ARG A 253 2.61 13.87 -6.89
N LEU A 254 3.90 13.56 -6.98
CA LEU A 254 4.60 13.41 -8.24
C LEU A 254 5.46 12.16 -8.24
N TYR A 255 5.31 11.34 -9.28
CA TYR A 255 6.12 10.15 -9.52
C TYR A 255 6.76 10.28 -10.90
N LEU A 256 8.08 10.28 -10.94
CA LEU A 256 8.89 10.48 -12.15
C LEU A 256 9.83 9.31 -12.36
N ASP A 257 10.13 9.07 -13.65
CA ASP A 257 11.38 8.42 -14.03
C ASP A 257 12.51 9.46 -14.01
N GLY A 258 13.61 9.13 -13.34
CA GLY A 258 14.78 9.98 -13.19
C GLY A 258 15.86 9.75 -14.25
N GLU A 259 15.67 8.83 -15.21
CA GLU A 259 16.65 8.63 -16.28
C GLU A 259 16.79 9.92 -17.10
N GLY A 260 18.01 10.49 -17.15
CA GLY A 260 18.28 11.78 -17.78
C GLY A 260 17.74 13.00 -17.03
N LEU A 261 17.25 12.84 -15.79
CA LEU A 261 16.94 13.92 -14.87
C LEU A 261 18.19 14.24 -14.04
N ASN A 262 18.78 15.41 -14.26
CA ASN A 262 19.93 15.88 -13.50
C ASN A 262 19.53 17.02 -12.54
N ASP A 263 20.50 17.61 -11.85
CA ASP A 263 20.26 18.68 -10.88
C ASP A 263 19.51 19.90 -11.45
N PHE A 264 19.67 20.20 -12.75
CA PHE A 264 18.92 21.28 -13.40
C PHE A 264 17.43 20.95 -13.52
N GLY A 265 17.11 19.72 -13.93
CA GLY A 265 15.72 19.27 -13.95
C GLY A 265 15.15 19.18 -12.54
N PHE A 266 15.91 18.63 -11.59
CA PHE A 266 15.49 18.58 -10.19
C PHE A 266 15.18 19.98 -9.64
N HIS A 267 16.02 20.98 -9.92
CA HIS A 267 15.77 22.35 -9.55
C HIS A 267 14.42 22.87 -10.08
N ALA A 268 14.04 22.52 -11.31
CA ALA A 268 12.75 22.95 -11.86
C ALA A 268 11.54 22.39 -11.07
N LEU A 269 11.69 21.29 -10.34
CA LEU A 269 10.63 20.77 -9.47
C LEU A 269 10.31 21.71 -8.30
N THR A 270 11.22 22.60 -7.88
CA THR A 270 10.99 23.58 -6.78
C THR A 270 9.83 24.53 -7.07
N ALA A 271 9.43 24.66 -8.34
CA ALA A 271 8.23 25.39 -8.72
C ALA A 271 6.94 24.77 -8.14
N CYS A 272 6.92 23.45 -7.88
CA CYS A 272 5.76 22.73 -7.36
C CYS A 272 5.62 22.90 -5.83
N LYS A 273 5.26 24.10 -5.38
CA LYS A 273 5.28 24.48 -3.94
C LYS A 273 4.35 23.70 -3.02
N ASN A 274 3.31 23.06 -3.56
CA ASN A 274 2.33 22.28 -2.79
C ASN A 274 2.64 20.78 -2.77
N LEU A 275 3.81 20.38 -3.26
CA LEU A 275 4.21 18.99 -3.32
C LEU A 275 4.46 18.43 -1.91
N ASN A 276 3.69 17.41 -1.53
CA ASN A 276 3.86 16.66 -0.28
C ASN A 276 4.53 15.31 -0.49
N LEU A 277 4.51 14.76 -1.70
CA LEU A 277 5.15 13.51 -2.06
C LEU A 277 5.91 13.66 -3.37
N LEU A 278 7.21 13.41 -3.32
CA LEU A 278 8.07 13.29 -4.49
C LEU A 278 8.67 11.89 -4.54
N SER A 279 8.39 11.17 -5.63
CA SER A 279 8.99 9.88 -5.94
C SER A 279 9.74 9.97 -7.26
N ILE A 280 11.03 9.65 -7.26
CA ILE A 280 11.84 9.60 -8.47
C ILE A 280 12.58 8.26 -8.51
N SER A 281 12.40 7.49 -9.59
CA SER A 281 13.13 6.26 -9.86
C SER A 281 14.38 6.56 -10.71
N PHE A 282 15.30 5.62 -10.85
CA PHE A 282 16.44 5.72 -11.81
C PHE A 282 17.22 7.05 -11.77
N CYS A 283 17.44 7.60 -10.57
CA CYS A 283 18.11 8.89 -10.35
C CYS A 283 19.63 8.81 -10.40
N GLU A 284 20.16 8.43 -11.56
CA GLU A 284 21.60 8.18 -11.72
C GLU A 284 22.39 9.48 -11.97
N ASP A 285 21.73 10.52 -12.49
CA ASP A 285 22.34 11.81 -12.83
C ASP A 285 22.13 12.90 -11.76
N LEU A 286 21.44 12.59 -10.65
CA LEU A 286 21.26 13.52 -9.53
C LEU A 286 22.49 13.51 -8.62
N THR A 287 22.92 14.68 -8.17
CA THR A 287 24.04 14.81 -7.22
C THR A 287 23.58 15.39 -5.88
N ASP A 288 24.53 15.69 -5.00
CA ASP A 288 24.30 16.41 -3.75
C ASP A 288 23.66 17.80 -3.95
N ILE A 289 23.86 18.40 -5.13
CA ILE A 289 23.24 19.67 -5.51
C ILE A 289 21.72 19.56 -5.46
N SER A 290 21.13 18.48 -5.98
CA SER A 290 19.68 18.26 -5.94
C SER A 290 19.10 18.31 -4.52
N LEU A 291 19.81 17.72 -3.55
CA LEU A 291 19.37 17.73 -2.15
C LEU A 291 19.46 19.12 -1.50
N SER A 292 20.28 20.03 -2.03
CA SER A 292 20.33 21.41 -1.56
C SER A 292 19.04 22.17 -1.90
N TYR A 293 18.44 21.88 -3.07
CA TYR A 293 17.17 22.50 -3.49
C TYR A 293 15.99 22.04 -2.64
N MET A 294 16.02 20.81 -2.13
CA MET A 294 15.00 20.29 -1.21
C MET A 294 14.89 21.11 0.09
N LYS A 295 15.94 21.83 0.51
CA LYS A 295 15.98 22.52 1.81
C LYS A 295 15.25 23.85 1.84
N VAL A 296 15.32 24.59 0.73
CA VAL A 296 14.95 26.01 0.70
C VAL A 296 13.48 26.20 0.34
N ASP A 297 12.97 25.35 -0.56
CA ASP A 297 11.71 25.61 -1.25
C ASP A 297 10.60 24.61 -0.93
N PHE A 298 10.90 23.53 -0.18
CA PHE A 298 10.03 22.37 -0.09
C PHE A 298 9.67 21.97 1.34
N ASP A 299 8.36 22.02 1.62
CA ASP A 299 7.77 21.45 2.82
C ASP A 299 7.24 20.02 2.58
N ILE A 300 8.10 19.16 2.02
CA ILE A 300 7.72 17.80 1.58
C ILE A 300 7.61 16.86 2.79
N GLU A 301 6.53 16.07 2.83
CA GLU A 301 6.30 15.05 3.85
C GLU A 301 6.89 13.67 3.46
N PHE A 302 6.92 13.36 2.16
CA PHE A 302 7.38 12.09 1.60
C PHE A 302 8.40 12.28 0.47
N ILE A 303 9.61 11.73 0.66
CA ILE A 303 10.63 11.64 -0.38
C ILE A 303 10.95 10.17 -0.63
N ILE A 304 10.82 9.74 -1.88
CA ILE A 304 11.23 8.43 -2.35
C ILE A 304 12.17 8.62 -3.53
N ILE A 305 13.42 8.24 -3.37
CA ILE A 305 14.41 8.25 -4.45
C ILE A 305 14.99 6.84 -4.55
N LYS A 306 14.98 6.27 -5.75
CA LYS A 306 15.48 4.92 -6.02
C LYS A 306 16.61 4.99 -7.04
N ASN A 307 17.61 4.10 -6.89
CA ASN A 307 18.82 4.08 -7.72
C ASN A 307 19.55 5.42 -7.66
N VAL A 308 19.87 5.84 -6.45
CA VAL A 308 20.32 7.20 -6.14
C VAL A 308 21.84 7.31 -6.21
N VAL A 309 22.36 8.36 -6.85
CA VAL A 309 23.80 8.67 -6.89
C VAL A 309 24.12 9.96 -6.11
N ILE A 310 23.83 9.98 -4.80
CA ILE A 310 24.08 11.19 -3.99
C ILE A 310 25.23 10.95 -3.00
N PHE A 311 26.35 11.62 -3.23
CA PHE A 311 27.57 11.40 -2.44
C PHE A 311 27.52 12.02 -1.05
N VAL A 312 26.77 13.12 -0.89
CA VAL A 312 26.83 13.98 0.27
C VAL A 312 25.47 14.66 0.49
N TRP A 313 24.95 14.68 1.72
CA TRP A 313 23.95 15.69 2.09
C TRP A 313 24.66 16.74 2.90
N LYS A 314 25.45 17.58 2.21
CA LYS A 314 26.10 18.70 2.87
C LYS A 314 25.01 19.66 3.27
N ALA A 315 24.70 19.62 4.54
CA ALA A 315 24.03 20.71 5.17
C ALA A 315 25.11 21.75 5.44
N ASP A 316 25.39 22.54 4.40
CA ASP A 316 26.20 23.74 4.59
C ASP A 316 25.35 24.72 5.40
N PHE A 317 25.46 24.60 6.71
CA PHE A 317 24.78 25.39 7.71
C PHE A 317 25.41 26.77 7.77
N GLY A 318 24.93 27.67 6.92
CA GLY A 318 25.03 29.09 7.22
C GLY A 318 24.15 29.43 8.43
N GLY A 319 24.45 28.91 9.63
CA GLY A 319 24.00 29.33 10.96
C GLY A 319 22.52 29.62 11.20
N THR A 320 21.65 29.33 10.24
CA THR A 320 20.25 29.70 10.24
C THR A 320 19.46 28.44 10.02
N SER A 321 18.57 28.16 10.97
CA SER A 321 17.59 27.07 10.97
C SER A 321 16.60 27.09 9.80
N SER A 322 16.85 27.88 8.76
CA SER A 322 15.90 28.24 7.69
C SER A 322 15.76 27.19 6.58
N GLY A 323 16.45 26.04 6.65
CA GLY A 323 16.46 25.03 5.57
C GLY A 323 16.21 23.60 6.04
N MET A 324 15.54 23.41 7.18
CA MET A 324 15.27 22.07 7.73
C MET A 324 14.03 21.45 7.08
N LEU A 325 14.12 20.19 6.63
CA LEU A 325 12.98 19.38 6.21
C LEU A 325 12.12 18.94 7.42
N THR A 326 11.62 19.91 8.18
CA THR A 326 10.97 19.68 9.49
C THR A 326 9.67 18.88 9.40
N ASN A 327 9.04 18.84 8.22
CA ASN A 327 7.83 18.07 7.97
C ASN A 327 8.07 16.69 7.35
N LEU A 328 9.31 16.32 7.05
CA LEU A 328 9.61 15.04 6.43
C LEU A 328 9.29 13.88 7.39
N GLN A 329 8.34 13.05 7.00
CA GLN A 329 7.93 11.85 7.74
C GLN A 329 8.43 10.58 7.08
N HIS A 330 8.55 10.58 5.75
CA HIS A 330 9.00 9.43 4.97
C HIS A 330 10.25 9.79 4.14
N LEU A 331 11.34 9.07 4.38
CA LEU A 331 12.57 9.17 3.61
C LEU A 331 12.96 7.78 3.11
N HIS A 332 12.87 7.57 1.81
CA HIS A 332 13.23 6.31 1.17
C HIS A 332 14.34 6.59 0.17
N LEU A 333 15.57 6.21 0.52
CA LEU A 333 16.75 6.33 -0.35
C LEU A 333 17.25 4.91 -0.62
N ARG A 334 16.81 4.32 -1.74
CA ARG A 334 17.07 2.91 -2.04
C ARG A 334 18.13 2.75 -3.11
N LYS A 335 18.91 1.67 -3.02
CA LYS A 335 19.93 1.32 -4.02
C LYS A 335 20.97 2.43 -4.19
N GLY A 336 21.33 3.08 -3.08
CA GLY A 336 22.33 4.15 -3.04
C GLY A 336 23.75 3.60 -3.02
N LYS A 337 24.20 3.01 -4.14
CA LYS A 337 25.55 2.39 -4.24
C LYS A 337 26.69 3.40 -4.07
N GLU A 338 26.44 4.64 -4.49
CA GLU A 338 27.39 5.75 -4.42
C GLU A 338 27.34 6.51 -3.10
N PHE A 339 26.44 6.12 -2.18
CA PHE A 339 26.43 6.70 -0.84
C PHE A 339 27.73 6.37 -0.13
N THR A 340 28.28 7.35 0.58
CA THR A 340 29.39 7.12 1.50
C THR A 340 28.86 7.04 2.93
N SER A 341 29.57 6.33 3.82
CA SER A 341 29.18 6.30 5.23
C SER A 341 29.26 7.69 5.86
N GLU A 342 30.23 8.51 5.44
CA GLU A 342 30.36 9.90 5.91
C GLU A 342 29.17 10.75 5.45
N GLY A 343 28.81 10.67 4.17
CA GLY A 343 27.63 11.37 3.64
C GLY A 343 26.34 10.98 4.34
N LEU A 344 26.17 9.71 4.73
CA LEU A 344 25.02 9.26 5.53
C LEU A 344 25.09 9.71 7.00
N LEU A 345 26.28 9.83 7.58
CA LEU A 345 26.44 10.37 8.93
C LEU A 345 26.11 11.86 8.97
N GLU A 346 26.58 12.63 7.98
CA GLU A 346 26.22 14.03 7.76
C GLU A 346 24.72 14.17 7.49
N LEU A 347 24.14 13.28 6.68
CA LEU A 347 22.71 13.26 6.38
C LEU A 347 21.88 13.24 7.66
N PHE A 348 22.23 12.37 8.62
CA PHE A 348 21.55 12.24 9.90
C PHE A 348 22.19 13.03 11.05
N GLU A 349 22.99 14.05 10.75
CA GLU A 349 23.68 14.84 11.76
C GLU A 349 22.69 15.46 12.77
N LEU A 350 23.13 15.59 14.02
CA LEU A 350 22.36 16.22 15.09
C LEU A 350 22.78 17.68 15.14
N SER A 351 21.83 18.61 15.22
CA SER A 351 22.19 20.01 15.50
C SER A 351 22.77 20.14 16.93
N ASN A 352 23.45 21.25 17.21
CA ASN A 352 24.02 21.55 18.54
C ASN A 352 22.98 21.54 19.68
N GLU A 353 21.68 21.62 19.38
CA GLU A 353 20.59 21.58 20.36
C GLU A 353 20.05 20.15 20.59
N ASP A 354 20.79 19.11 20.18
CA ASP A 354 20.36 17.70 20.19
C ASP A 354 19.10 17.39 19.35
N MET A 355 18.55 18.39 18.66
CA MET A 355 17.42 18.25 17.76
C MET A 355 17.94 17.88 16.36
N GLY A 356 17.66 16.66 15.91
CA GLY A 356 18.03 16.22 14.55
C GLY A 356 17.18 16.88 13.46
N PHE A 357 17.68 16.92 12.22
CA PHE A 357 16.94 17.42 11.03
C PHE A 357 15.62 16.70 10.77
N PHE A 358 15.48 15.50 11.33
CA PHE A 358 14.43 14.52 11.07
C PHE A 358 13.56 14.25 12.30
N GLU A 359 13.22 15.29 13.08
CA GLU A 359 12.37 15.15 14.27
C GLU A 359 11.02 14.47 13.95
N LYS A 360 10.43 14.80 12.79
CA LYS A 360 9.17 14.21 12.32
C LYS A 360 9.34 12.93 11.51
N LEU A 361 10.57 12.47 11.25
CA LEU A 361 10.77 11.25 10.48
C LEU A 361 10.22 10.06 11.26
N ARG A 362 9.40 9.26 10.57
CA ARG A 362 8.76 8.06 11.11
C ARG A 362 9.07 6.84 10.26
N PHE A 363 9.42 7.02 8.99
CA PHE A 363 9.52 5.93 8.04
C PHE A 363 10.77 6.08 7.21
N LEU A 364 11.72 5.17 7.41
CA LEU A 364 13.02 5.20 6.78
C LEU A 364 13.26 3.91 6.00
N ASN A 365 13.67 4.05 4.75
CA ASN A 365 14.13 2.94 3.94
C ASN A 365 15.49 3.29 3.33
N LEU A 366 16.52 2.54 3.72
CA LEU A 366 17.89 2.63 3.19
C LEU A 366 18.31 1.33 2.51
N SER A 367 17.37 0.47 2.12
CA SER A 367 17.68 -0.85 1.57
C SER A 367 18.64 -0.77 0.38
N GLU A 368 19.57 -1.71 0.32
CA GLU A 368 20.57 -1.85 -0.75
C GLU A 368 21.52 -0.63 -0.80
N CYS A 369 21.89 -0.08 0.36
CA CYS A 369 22.88 0.98 0.51
C CYS A 369 24.11 0.43 1.26
N PRO A 370 25.13 -0.13 0.55
CA PRO A 370 26.23 -0.89 1.17
C PRO A 370 27.07 -0.13 2.22
N SER A 371 27.04 1.21 2.17
CA SER A 371 27.72 2.10 3.11
C SER A 371 27.00 2.27 4.46
N VAL A 372 25.77 1.75 4.58
CA VAL A 372 25.06 1.70 5.87
C VAL A 372 25.75 0.67 6.76
N ASN A 373 26.29 1.14 7.88
CA ASN A 373 26.99 0.33 8.88
C ASN A 373 26.52 0.69 10.30
N ASP A 374 27.09 0.05 11.31
CA ASP A 374 26.70 0.26 12.71
C ASP A 374 26.83 1.72 13.18
N ASN A 375 27.80 2.50 12.65
CA ASN A 375 27.93 3.91 12.99
C ASN A 375 26.79 4.75 12.41
N VAL A 376 26.40 4.48 11.16
CA VAL A 376 25.24 5.12 10.52
C VAL A 376 23.96 4.77 11.28
N VAL A 377 23.76 3.49 11.64
CA VAL A 377 22.62 3.05 12.45
C VAL A 377 22.62 3.70 13.84
N ASN A 378 23.78 3.82 14.48
CA ASN A 378 23.92 4.52 15.76
C ASN A 378 23.48 5.99 15.65
N ARG A 379 23.83 6.67 14.55
CA ARG A 379 23.38 8.04 14.28
C ARG A 379 21.88 8.11 14.06
N ILE A 380 21.34 7.31 13.15
CA ILE A 380 19.90 7.23 12.84
C ILE A 380 19.07 7.02 14.11
N THR A 381 19.45 6.06 14.95
CA THR A 381 18.69 5.70 16.16
C THR A 381 18.70 6.80 17.22
N LYS A 382 19.70 7.69 17.22
CA LYS A 382 19.71 8.89 18.07
C LYS A 382 18.86 10.01 17.45
N SER A 383 19.08 10.31 16.18
CA SER A 383 18.44 11.44 15.48
C SER A 383 16.94 11.22 15.23
N CYS A 384 16.53 9.97 15.06
CA CYS A 384 15.17 9.60 14.66
C CYS A 384 14.58 8.56 15.63
N SER A 385 14.60 8.83 16.93
CA SER A 385 14.10 7.91 17.98
C SER A 385 12.61 7.54 17.86
N LYS A 386 11.85 8.31 17.07
CA LYS A 386 10.42 8.14 16.79
C LYS A 386 10.13 7.32 15.53
N LEU A 387 11.13 6.67 14.93
CA LEU A 387 10.93 5.79 13.79
C LEU A 387 9.93 4.67 14.12
N GLN A 388 9.02 4.46 13.18
CA GLN A 388 7.92 3.51 13.19
C GLN A 388 8.09 2.43 12.11
N SER A 389 8.84 2.72 11.04
CA SER A 389 9.28 1.73 10.08
C SER A 389 10.73 1.95 9.69
N LEU A 390 11.49 0.85 9.64
CA LEU A 390 12.89 0.85 9.22
C LEU A 390 13.13 -0.33 8.28
N ASN A 391 13.71 -0.04 7.12
CA ASN A 391 14.15 -1.04 6.16
C ASN A 391 15.63 -0.87 5.86
N LEU A 392 16.42 -1.89 6.20
CA LEU A 392 17.86 -2.03 6.01
C LEU A 392 18.19 -3.30 5.21
N ALA A 393 17.25 -3.77 4.39
CA ALA A 393 17.46 -4.98 3.60
C ALA A 393 18.70 -4.84 2.73
N TRP A 394 19.55 -5.87 2.73
CA TRP A 394 20.79 -5.98 1.96
C TRP A 394 21.93 -5.02 2.37
N ASP A 395 21.87 -4.42 3.56
CA ASP A 395 22.90 -3.52 4.08
C ASP A 395 23.96 -4.28 4.92
N TRP A 396 24.74 -5.15 4.27
CA TRP A 396 25.56 -6.20 4.91
C TRP A 396 26.58 -5.75 5.98
N SER A 397 26.91 -4.47 6.04
CA SER A 397 27.86 -3.90 7.01
C SER A 397 27.23 -3.60 8.38
N VAL A 398 25.92 -3.80 8.56
CA VAL A 398 25.25 -3.74 9.88
C VAL A 398 25.35 -5.10 10.58
N THR A 399 25.76 -5.09 11.84
CA THR A 399 25.98 -6.28 12.65
C THR A 399 25.01 -6.35 13.84
N ASP A 400 25.21 -7.32 14.73
CA ASP A 400 24.52 -7.40 16.03
C ASP A 400 24.62 -6.10 16.83
N VAL A 401 25.70 -5.31 16.66
CA VAL A 401 25.85 -4.00 17.33
C VAL A 401 24.78 -3.02 16.85
N GLY A 402 24.66 -2.79 15.54
CA GLY A 402 23.65 -1.91 14.97
C GLY A 402 22.23 -2.40 15.23
N PHE A 403 22.00 -3.71 15.12
CA PHE A 403 20.70 -4.30 15.44
C PHE A 403 20.31 -4.08 16.91
N THR A 404 21.25 -4.24 17.84
CA THR A 404 21.02 -3.97 19.26
C THR A 404 20.60 -2.51 19.47
N LEU A 405 21.30 -1.55 18.86
CA LEU A 405 20.96 -0.13 18.95
C LEU A 405 19.54 0.17 18.45
N ILE A 406 19.11 -0.47 17.36
CA ILE A 406 17.73 -0.37 16.84
C ILE A 406 16.74 -0.82 17.91
N THR A 407 16.93 -2.02 18.46
CA THR A 407 16.01 -2.60 19.46
C THR A 407 15.98 -1.82 20.77
N GLU A 408 17.11 -1.23 21.19
CA GLU A 408 17.22 -0.45 22.41
C GLU A 408 16.56 0.93 22.30
N ARG A 409 16.59 1.57 21.13
CA ARG A 409 16.23 3.00 21.02
C ARG A 409 14.91 3.27 20.30
N LEU A 410 14.54 2.48 19.30
CA LEU A 410 13.38 2.79 18.45
C LEU A 410 12.06 2.24 19.02
N LYS A 411 11.63 2.68 20.21
CA LYS A 411 10.47 2.07 20.92
C LYS A 411 9.12 2.20 20.20
N GLU A 412 9.01 3.05 19.19
CA GLU A 412 7.81 3.19 18.35
C GLU A 412 7.84 2.31 17.09
N LEU A 413 8.91 1.56 16.85
CA LEU A 413 9.08 0.74 15.65
C LEU A 413 7.99 -0.33 15.57
N ARG A 414 7.31 -0.36 14.42
CA ARG A 414 6.27 -1.33 14.05
C ARG A 414 6.73 -2.29 12.96
N PHE A 415 7.61 -1.82 12.08
CA PHE A 415 8.10 -2.58 10.93
C PHE A 415 9.62 -2.55 10.91
N LEU A 416 10.23 -3.73 10.84
CA LEU A 416 11.67 -3.89 10.66
C LEU A 416 11.94 -4.91 9.56
N ASP A 417 12.59 -4.46 8.50
CA ASP A 417 13.06 -5.33 7.42
C ASP A 417 14.60 -5.33 7.42
N VAL A 418 15.17 -6.52 7.65
CA VAL A 418 16.60 -6.79 7.65
C VAL A 418 16.90 -7.95 6.69
N THR A 419 16.13 -8.09 5.62
CA THR A 419 16.31 -9.14 4.61
C THR A 419 17.75 -9.19 4.09
N GLY A 420 18.30 -10.40 3.92
CA GLY A 420 19.63 -10.60 3.31
C GLY A 420 20.79 -10.17 4.19
N MET A 421 20.56 -9.89 5.48
CA MET A 421 21.58 -9.50 6.42
C MET A 421 22.40 -10.71 6.87
N ASN A 422 23.69 -10.69 6.57
CA ASN A 422 24.58 -11.83 6.83
C ASN A 422 25.29 -11.74 8.17
N SER A 423 25.38 -10.57 8.78
CA SER A 423 26.19 -10.30 9.99
C SER A 423 25.36 -10.13 11.26
N ILE A 424 24.04 -10.31 11.16
CA ILE A 424 23.10 -10.27 12.30
C ILE A 424 22.71 -11.69 12.66
N THR A 425 22.90 -12.06 13.91
CA THR A 425 22.71 -13.41 14.44
C THR A 425 21.47 -13.52 15.33
N SER A 426 21.00 -14.74 15.56
CA SER A 426 19.96 -15.04 16.55
C SER A 426 20.25 -14.45 17.95
N SER A 427 21.52 -14.25 18.32
CA SER A 427 21.88 -13.72 19.62
C SER A 427 21.29 -12.32 19.83
N ALA A 428 21.23 -11.50 18.76
CA ALA A 428 20.64 -10.17 18.78
C ALA A 428 19.11 -10.19 19.02
N LEU A 429 18.42 -11.32 18.81
CA LEU A 429 17.01 -11.50 19.19
C LEU A 429 16.83 -11.99 20.63
N LEU A 430 17.70 -12.91 21.07
CA LEU A 430 17.56 -13.60 22.35
C LEU A 430 17.86 -12.69 23.54
N TYR A 431 18.84 -11.78 23.40
CA TYR A 431 19.33 -10.90 24.47
C TYR A 431 18.57 -9.58 24.64
N VAL A 432 17.40 -9.43 23.98
CA VAL A 432 16.48 -8.30 24.26
C VAL A 432 15.20 -8.66 25.08
N PRO A 433 15.18 -9.59 26.07
CA PRO A 433 13.98 -10.14 26.76
C PRO A 433 12.91 -9.18 27.27
N ASN A 434 13.26 -7.95 27.68
CA ASN A 434 12.35 -7.05 28.38
C ASN A 434 12.33 -5.63 27.81
N LEU A 435 12.94 -5.43 26.63
CA LEU A 435 13.05 -4.12 25.98
C LEU A 435 12.58 -4.15 24.52
N TYR A 436 12.10 -5.30 24.06
CA TYR A 436 11.55 -5.56 22.74
C TYR A 436 10.67 -4.41 22.31
N LEU A 437 11.02 -3.82 21.18
CA LEU A 437 10.23 -2.87 20.40
C LEU A 437 8.73 -3.14 20.64
N PRO A 438 8.08 -2.43 21.59
CA PRO A 438 6.80 -2.88 22.16
C PRO A 438 5.69 -2.84 21.13
N ASN A 439 5.88 -1.99 20.12
CA ASN A 439 4.97 -1.77 19.02
C ASN A 439 5.30 -2.60 17.78
N LEU A 440 6.36 -3.42 17.78
CA LEU A 440 6.76 -4.19 16.60
C LEU A 440 5.62 -5.12 16.18
N ARG A 441 5.25 -5.09 14.90
CA ARG A 441 4.19 -5.92 14.31
C ARG A 441 4.73 -6.83 13.23
N PHE A 442 5.80 -6.41 12.55
CA PHE A 442 6.40 -7.16 11.47
C PHE A 442 7.92 -7.14 11.57
N LEU A 443 8.51 -8.33 11.48
CA LEU A 443 9.94 -8.56 11.36
C LEU A 443 10.20 -9.40 10.10
N CYS A 444 11.01 -8.89 9.18
CA CYS A 444 11.46 -9.63 8.01
C CYS A 444 12.93 -10.03 8.16
N VAL A 445 13.19 -11.33 8.22
CA VAL A 445 14.53 -11.95 8.29
C VAL A 445 14.75 -12.93 7.13
N VAL A 446 14.09 -12.65 6.00
CA VAL A 446 14.22 -13.42 4.76
C VAL A 446 15.68 -13.43 4.33
N GLN A 447 16.20 -14.61 3.95
CA GLN A 447 17.60 -14.77 3.53
C GLN A 447 18.65 -14.30 4.56
N CYS A 448 18.34 -14.28 5.86
CA CYS A 448 19.31 -14.03 6.92
C CYS A 448 19.84 -15.35 7.49
N PRO A 449 21.03 -15.84 7.07
CA PRO A 449 21.47 -17.21 7.36
C PRO A 449 21.83 -17.47 8.83
N GLN A 450 22.07 -16.42 9.63
CA GLN A 450 22.46 -16.55 11.04
C GLN A 450 21.27 -16.46 12.02
N PHE A 451 20.03 -16.43 11.51
CA PHE A 451 18.82 -16.58 12.31
C PHE A 451 18.37 -18.04 12.28
N ASP A 452 18.56 -18.74 13.39
CA ASP A 452 18.06 -20.10 13.57
C ASP A 452 16.57 -20.12 13.91
N GLU A 453 15.92 -21.21 13.52
CA GLU A 453 14.47 -21.40 13.68
C GLU A 453 14.05 -21.38 15.15
N THR A 454 14.83 -22.02 16.02
CA THR A 454 14.57 -22.09 17.47
C THR A 454 14.45 -20.68 18.07
N SER A 455 15.34 -19.76 17.69
CA SER A 455 15.35 -18.39 18.18
C SER A 455 14.15 -17.59 17.68
N LEU A 456 13.71 -17.82 16.43
CA LEU A 456 12.49 -17.22 15.89
C LEU A 456 11.23 -17.77 16.57
N GLN A 457 11.18 -19.08 16.85
CA GLN A 457 10.08 -19.71 17.60
C GLN A 457 10.00 -19.17 19.03
N MET A 458 11.15 -19.02 19.71
CA MET A 458 11.22 -18.40 21.04
C MET A 458 10.77 -16.94 21.02
N LEU A 459 11.14 -16.18 19.99
CA LEU A 459 10.65 -14.82 19.79
C LEU A 459 9.12 -14.80 19.58
N GLN A 460 8.59 -15.72 18.76
CA GLN A 460 7.15 -15.84 18.49
C GLN A 460 6.36 -16.15 19.78
N LEU A 461 6.89 -16.99 20.67
CA LEU A 461 6.25 -17.27 21.96
C LEU A 461 6.24 -16.04 22.89
N ARG A 462 7.33 -15.28 22.91
CA ARG A 462 7.45 -14.05 23.71
C ARG A 462 6.56 -12.94 23.17
N LYS A 463 6.36 -12.89 21.85
CA LYS A 463 5.54 -11.87 21.18
C LYS A 463 4.61 -12.52 20.16
N LYS A 464 3.53 -13.10 20.67
CA LYS A 464 2.56 -13.90 19.90
C LYS A 464 1.90 -13.13 18.76
N ASP A 465 1.76 -11.81 18.88
CA ASP A 465 1.17 -10.94 17.86
C ASP A 465 2.15 -10.49 16.77
N LEU A 466 3.45 -10.80 16.89
CA LEU A 466 4.46 -10.48 15.89
C LEU A 466 4.30 -11.36 14.66
N ILE A 467 4.30 -10.75 13.48
CA ILE A 467 4.44 -11.46 12.21
C ILE A 467 5.92 -11.52 11.86
N ILE A 468 6.43 -12.73 11.67
CA ILE A 468 7.82 -12.99 11.27
C ILE A 468 7.81 -13.62 9.89
N ALA A 469 8.43 -12.97 8.91
CA ALA A 469 8.80 -13.59 7.63
C ALA A 469 10.19 -14.22 7.78
N ASN A 470 10.24 -15.56 7.74
CA ASN A 470 11.44 -16.35 7.98
C ASN A 470 12.34 -16.43 6.74
N TYR A 471 13.43 -17.20 6.84
CA TYR A 471 14.45 -17.34 5.79
C TYR A 471 13.86 -17.63 4.40
N HIS A 472 12.83 -18.47 4.31
CA HIS A 472 12.20 -18.91 3.06
C HIS A 472 11.05 -18.02 2.59
N CYS A 473 10.87 -16.83 3.19
CA CYS A 473 9.71 -15.97 2.94
C CYS A 473 8.37 -16.61 3.36
N TYR A 474 8.44 -17.53 4.33
CA TYR A 474 7.25 -18.09 4.96
C TYR A 474 6.97 -17.35 6.26
N TYR A 475 5.71 -17.28 6.65
CA TYR A 475 5.31 -16.65 7.90
C TYR A 475 5.28 -17.68 9.01
N ASN A 476 6.01 -17.43 10.09
CA ASN A 476 5.95 -18.28 11.27
C ASN A 476 4.57 -18.20 11.92
N THR A 477 4.10 -19.33 12.41
CA THR A 477 2.82 -19.48 13.08
C THR A 477 2.98 -20.34 14.32
N VAL A 478 2.17 -20.06 15.34
CA VAL A 478 2.12 -20.87 16.56
C VAL A 478 0.67 -21.19 16.88
N THR A 479 0.42 -22.47 17.15
CA THR A 479 -0.88 -22.97 17.60
C THR A 479 -0.74 -23.45 19.03
N ILE A 480 -1.59 -22.93 19.92
CA ILE A 480 -1.63 -23.30 21.33
C ILE A 480 -2.97 -23.99 21.60
N SER A 481 -2.95 -25.25 22.01
CA SER A 481 -4.14 -26.04 22.34
C SER A 481 -3.96 -26.69 23.71
N GLY A 482 -4.60 -26.10 24.73
CA GLY A 482 -4.31 -26.47 26.11
C GLY A 482 -2.84 -26.18 26.46
N ASP A 483 -2.13 -27.21 26.94
CA ASP A 483 -0.70 -27.13 27.28
C ASP A 483 0.23 -27.45 26.08
N GLU A 484 -0.34 -27.86 24.93
CA GLU A 484 0.44 -28.18 23.74
C GLU A 484 0.72 -26.93 22.90
N VAL A 485 1.98 -26.74 22.54
CA VAL A 485 2.47 -25.69 21.66
C VAL A 485 3.04 -26.34 20.40
N SER A 486 2.52 -25.98 19.24
CA SER A 486 3.06 -26.40 17.95
C SER A 486 3.43 -25.19 17.11
N PHE A 487 4.60 -25.28 16.48
CA PHE A 487 5.08 -24.28 15.53
C PHE A 487 4.84 -24.79 14.11
N GLY A 488 4.55 -23.86 13.22
CA GLY A 488 4.45 -24.14 11.80
C GLY A 488 4.73 -22.88 10.99
N GLU A 489 4.64 -23.00 9.68
CA GLU A 489 4.89 -21.91 8.76
C GLU A 489 3.83 -21.89 7.67
N ARG A 490 3.52 -20.70 7.15
CA ARG A 490 2.53 -20.52 6.08
C ARG A 490 3.02 -19.57 5.02
N CYS A 491 2.79 -19.95 3.77
CA CYS A 491 3.07 -19.15 2.59
C CYS A 491 1.96 -19.22 1.55
N ASP A 492 0.84 -19.88 1.88
CA ASP A 492 -0.31 -19.95 1.00
C ASP A 492 -0.87 -18.54 0.77
N SER A 493 -1.30 -18.26 -0.46
CA SER A 493 -1.73 -16.92 -0.85
C SER A 493 -2.80 -16.35 0.09
N ARG A 494 -3.72 -17.17 0.60
CA ARG A 494 -4.75 -16.74 1.55
C ARG A 494 -4.13 -16.18 2.83
N TYR A 495 -3.13 -16.84 3.39
CA TYR A 495 -2.45 -16.34 4.59
C TYR A 495 -1.63 -15.09 4.29
N THR A 496 -0.87 -15.09 3.18
CA THR A 496 -0.08 -13.93 2.74
C THR A 496 -0.95 -12.68 2.55
N TYR A 497 -2.12 -12.81 1.90
CA TYR A 497 -3.04 -11.69 1.76
C TYR A 497 -3.60 -11.23 3.11
N ALA A 498 -3.92 -12.15 4.02
CA ALA A 498 -4.37 -11.77 5.36
C ALA A 498 -3.29 -11.01 6.16
N VAL A 499 -2.02 -11.38 5.99
CA VAL A 499 -0.87 -10.65 6.54
C VAL A 499 -0.80 -9.24 5.97
N ILE A 500 -0.80 -9.11 4.64
CA ILE A 500 -0.77 -7.80 3.96
C ILE A 500 -1.95 -6.94 4.43
N ASP A 501 -3.15 -7.51 4.48
CA ASP A 501 -4.37 -6.83 4.92
C ASP A 501 -4.31 -6.33 6.36
N LEU A 502 -3.72 -7.13 7.25
CA LEU A 502 -3.54 -6.73 8.64
C LEU A 502 -2.50 -5.61 8.74
N LEU A 503 -1.36 -5.78 8.09
CA LEU A 503 -0.21 -4.88 8.20
C LEU A 503 -0.45 -3.53 7.51
N GLN A 504 -1.16 -3.48 6.38
CA GLN A 504 -1.44 -2.25 5.64
C GLN A 504 -2.32 -1.26 6.39
N GLN A 505 -3.02 -1.70 7.45
CA GLN A 505 -3.82 -0.82 8.32
C GLN A 505 -2.94 0.08 9.20
N TYR A 506 -1.67 -0.27 9.38
CA TYR A 506 -0.73 0.52 10.17
C TYR A 506 0.09 1.45 9.25
N GLN A 507 0.24 2.70 9.68
CA GLN A 507 1.15 3.63 9.01
C GLN A 507 2.58 3.06 9.01
N GLY A 508 3.31 3.27 7.92
CA GLY A 508 4.67 2.79 7.71
C GLY A 508 4.80 1.51 6.89
N PHE A 509 3.69 0.84 6.59
CA PHE A 509 3.68 -0.32 5.69
C PHE A 509 4.32 -0.01 4.31
N CYS A 510 4.35 1.26 3.89
CA CYS A 510 4.98 1.68 2.65
C CYS A 510 6.49 1.40 2.53
N CYS A 511 7.22 1.23 3.64
CA CYS A 511 8.64 0.87 3.59
C CYS A 511 8.88 -0.62 3.30
N MET A 512 7.87 -1.48 3.48
CA MET A 512 7.98 -2.92 3.35
C MET A 512 7.78 -3.34 1.89
N SER A 513 8.73 -2.97 1.02
CA SER A 513 8.65 -3.25 -0.41
C SER A 513 8.63 -4.74 -0.75
N THR A 514 9.12 -5.60 0.15
CA THR A 514 9.10 -7.07 0.02
C THR A 514 7.70 -7.66 0.15
N LEU A 515 6.76 -6.94 0.78
CA LEU A 515 5.36 -7.36 0.95
C LEU A 515 4.42 -6.81 -0.14
N ARG A 516 4.91 -5.94 -1.03
CA ARG A 516 4.17 -5.33 -2.14
C ARG A 516 4.59 -5.97 -3.45
#